data_AF-A0A2N1TY76-F1
#
_entry.id   AF-A0A2N1TY76-F1
#
_cell.length_a   1.000
_cell.length_b   1.000
_cell.length_c   1.000
_cell.angle_alpha   90.00
_cell.angle_beta   90.00
_cell.angle_gamma   90.00
#
_symmetry.space_group_name_H-M   'P 1'
#
loop_
_entity.id
_entity.type
_entity.pdbx_description
1 polymer ?
#
loop_
_entity_poly.entity_id
_entity_poly.type
_entity_poly.pdbx_seq_one_letter_code
_entity_poly.pdbx_strand_id
1 'polypeptide(L)'
;MEKALNKVDGVKSAKVDYPGKKATVELAEPVPGEKIPVDGVVVKGESSVDESIATGESIPVDKQKGDAVIGATVNQQGALQIQVEKLGK
;
A
#
# COMPACT_ATOMS: atom_id res chain seq x y z
N MET A 1 15.77 14.69 -7.26
CA MET A 1 16.08 13.39 -7.88
C MET A 1 14.94 12.44 -7.52
N GLU A 2 13.95 12.30 -8.40
CA GLU A 2 12.89 11.29 -8.30
C GLU A 2 13.52 9.92 -8.52
N LYS A 3 13.82 9.20 -7.44
CA LYS A 3 14.31 7.82 -7.53
C LYS A 3 13.08 6.95 -7.73
N ALA A 4 12.80 6.62 -8.99
CA ALA A 4 11.67 5.79 -9.39
C ALA A 4 11.69 4.45 -8.65
N LEU A 5 10.72 4.25 -7.75
CA LEU A 5 10.38 2.97 -7.14
C LEU A 5 9.46 2.15 -8.10
N ASN A 6 9.72 2.22 -9.41
CA ASN A 6 8.88 1.67 -10.48
C ASN A 6 9.05 0.15 -10.72
N LYS A 7 9.48 -0.62 -9.71
CA LYS A 7 9.72 -2.07 -9.86
C LYS A 7 9.16 -2.91 -8.72
N VAL A 8 8.09 -2.44 -8.09
CA VAL A 8 7.28 -3.25 -7.17
C VAL A 8 5.95 -3.50 -7.85
N ASP A 9 5.63 -4.78 -8.08
CA ASP A 9 4.36 -5.23 -8.65
C ASP A 9 3.18 -4.55 -7.93
N GLY A 10 2.41 -3.76 -8.68
CA GLY A 10 1.22 -3.06 -8.19
C GLY A 10 1.33 -1.59 -7.85
N VAL A 11 2.54 -1.06 -7.77
CA VAL A 11 2.74 0.36 -7.49
C VAL A 11 2.61 1.16 -8.78
N LYS A 12 1.52 1.92 -8.91
CA LYS A 12 1.29 2.84 -10.05
C LYS A 12 2.27 4.02 -10.01
N SER A 13 2.47 4.57 -8.82
CA SER A 13 3.43 5.65 -8.57
C SER A 13 3.86 5.64 -7.11
N ALA A 14 5.13 5.95 -6.87
CA ALA A 14 5.65 6.21 -5.54
C ALA A 14 6.31 7.59 -5.55
N LYS A 15 5.78 8.53 -4.77
CA LYS A 15 6.38 9.85 -4.55
C LYS A 15 7.12 9.84 -3.23
N VAL A 16 8.39 10.22 -3.22
CA VAL A 16 9.19 10.35 -2.01
C VAL A 16 9.35 11.83 -1.69
N ASP A 17 8.93 12.24 -0.50
CA ASP A 17 9.08 13.61 -0.03
C ASP A 17 10.43 13.78 0.69
N TYR A 18 11.27 14.68 0.16
CA TYR A 18 12.58 15.00 0.72
C TYR A 18 12.73 16.52 0.94
N PRO A 19 13.18 16.98 2.12
CA PRO A 19 13.72 16.23 3.25
C PRO A 19 12.63 15.84 4.27
N GLY A 20 12.03 14.65 4.10
CA GLY A 20 10.88 14.27 4.90
C GLY A 20 10.68 12.77 5.13
N LYS A 21 11.53 11.86 4.63
CA LYS A 21 11.45 10.38 4.77
C LYS A 21 10.07 9.73 4.55
N LYS A 22 9.07 10.49 4.12
CA LYS A 22 7.71 10.02 3.84
C LYS A 22 7.64 9.70 2.37
N ALA A 23 6.98 8.60 2.04
CA ALA A 23 6.62 8.31 0.68
C ALA A 23 5.12 8.07 0.58
N THR A 24 4.56 8.44 -0.56
CA THR A 24 3.18 8.16 -0.91
C THR A 24 3.21 7.14 -2.03
N VAL A 25 2.61 5.98 -1.78
CA VAL A 25 2.46 4.88 -2.71
C VAL A 25 1.02 4.89 -3.21
N GLU A 26 0.83 4.98 -4.51
CA GLU A 26 -0.46 4.85 -5.17
C GLU A 26 -0.55 3.43 -5.75
N LEU A 27 -1.49 2.64 -5.23
CA LEU A 27 -1.87 1.35 -5.80
C LEU A 27 -2.96 1.58 -6.85
N ALA A 28 -2.87 0.87 -7.98
CA ALA A 28 -3.86 0.96 -9.06
C ALA A 28 -5.13 0.16 -8.74
N GLU A 29 -6.04 0.08 -9.71
CA GLU A 29 -7.08 -0.95 -9.66
C GLU A 29 -6.40 -2.32 -9.51
N PRO A 30 -6.87 -3.17 -8.58
CA PRO A 30 -6.14 -4.35 -8.17
C PRO A 30 -5.97 -5.30 -9.34
N VAL A 31 -4.71 -5.56 -9.68
CA VAL A 31 -4.38 -6.73 -10.48
C VAL A 31 -4.47 -7.95 -9.54
N PRO A 32 -5.08 -9.08 -9.96
CA PRO A 32 -5.15 -10.26 -9.11
C PRO A 32 -3.78 -10.66 -8.53
N GLY A 33 -3.67 -10.70 -7.19
CA GLY A 33 -2.44 -11.07 -6.49
C GLY A 33 -1.51 -9.91 -6.12
N GLU A 34 -1.95 -8.67 -6.30
CA GLU A 34 -1.17 -7.47 -5.99
C GLU A 34 -0.97 -7.26 -4.49
N LYS A 35 0.30 -7.10 -4.08
CA LYS A 35 0.68 -6.97 -2.67
C LYS A 35 0.97 -5.53 -2.29
N ILE A 36 0.56 -5.18 -1.08
CA ILE A 36 0.98 -3.94 -0.45
C ILE A 36 2.49 -4.05 -0.17
N PRO A 37 3.34 -3.18 -0.73
CA PRO A 37 4.79 -3.37 -0.66
C PRO A 37 5.37 -3.09 0.74
N VAL A 38 4.75 -2.19 1.50
CA VAL A 38 5.24 -1.75 2.82
C VAL A 38 4.07 -1.32 3.72
N ASP A 39 4.31 -1.31 5.04
CA ASP A 39 3.33 -0.80 6.01
C ASP A 39 3.08 0.70 5.82
N GLY A 40 1.85 1.13 6.07
CA GLY A 40 1.48 2.54 5.97
C GLY A 40 0.06 2.83 6.41
N VAL A 41 -0.41 4.02 6.08
CA VAL A 41 -1.77 4.50 6.38
C VAL A 41 -2.46 4.90 5.09
N VAL A 42 -3.69 4.47 4.88
CA VAL A 42 -4.50 4.88 3.73
C VAL A 42 -4.80 6.38 3.84
N VAL A 43 -4.42 7.15 2.83
CA VAL A 43 -4.71 8.59 2.73
C VAL A 43 -5.84 8.89 1.75
N LYS A 44 -6.17 7.94 0.86
CA LYS A 44 -7.27 8.04 -0.12
C LYS A 44 -7.69 6.66 -0.63
N GLY A 45 -8.97 6.52 -0.95
CA GLY A 45 -9.56 5.28 -1.49
C GLY A 45 -10.19 4.40 -0.41
N GLU A 46 -10.85 3.34 -0.88
CA GLU A 46 -11.44 2.28 -0.08
C GLU A 46 -11.24 0.93 -0.81
N SER A 47 -10.90 -0.12 -0.09
CA SER A 47 -10.73 -1.47 -0.62
C SER A 47 -10.72 -2.50 0.50
N SER A 48 -10.99 -3.77 0.16
CA SER A 48 -10.79 -4.89 1.07
C SER A 48 -9.38 -5.47 0.89
N VAL A 49 -8.70 -5.71 2.00
CA VAL A 49 -7.32 -6.22 2.05
C VAL A 49 -7.31 -7.60 2.69
N ASP A 50 -6.67 -8.56 2.02
CA ASP A 50 -6.41 -9.88 2.56
C ASP A 50 -5.21 -9.83 3.51
N GLU A 51 -5.51 -9.83 4.81
CA GLU A 51 -4.50 -9.86 5.86
C GLU A 51 -4.16 -11.29 6.31
N SER A 52 -4.65 -12.33 5.60
CA SER A 52 -4.45 -13.73 6.00
C SER A 52 -2.98 -14.13 6.11
N ILE A 53 -2.12 -13.54 5.27
CA ILE A 53 -0.66 -13.74 5.28
C ILE A 53 -0.03 -13.15 6.56
N ALA A 54 -0.60 -12.07 7.11
CA ALA A 54 -0.06 -11.35 8.26
C ALA A 54 -0.69 -11.80 9.59
N THR A 55 -2.01 -11.96 9.64
CA THR A 55 -2.78 -12.26 10.87
C THR A 55 -3.29 -13.69 10.94
N GLY A 56 -3.38 -14.40 9.82
CA GLY A 56 -4.00 -15.72 9.72
C GLY A 56 -5.53 -15.68 9.59
N GLU A 57 -6.13 -14.50 9.51
CA GLU A 57 -7.57 -14.34 9.34
C GLU A 57 -7.96 -14.46 7.87
N SER A 58 -8.85 -15.39 7.55
CA SER A 58 -9.29 -15.67 6.17
C SER A 58 -10.29 -14.65 5.61
N ILE A 59 -10.80 -13.74 6.45
CA ILE A 59 -11.78 -12.74 6.04
C ILE A 59 -11.03 -11.46 5.66
N PRO A 60 -11.19 -10.94 4.43
CA PRO A 60 -10.62 -9.67 4.05
C PRO A 60 -11.12 -8.54 4.96
N VAL A 61 -10.23 -7.62 5.31
CA VAL A 61 -10.53 -6.47 6.17
C VAL A 61 -10.72 -5.25 5.30
N ASP A 62 -11.85 -4.56 5.46
CA ASP A 62 -12.10 -3.29 4.78
C ASP A 62 -11.16 -2.20 5.29
N LYS A 63 -10.54 -1.48 4.35
CA LYS A 63 -9.63 -0.37 4.62
C LYS A 63 -10.14 0.88 3.95
N GLN A 64 -10.20 1.96 4.71
CA GLN A 64 -10.57 3.29 4.26
C GLN A 64 -9.54 4.32 4.73
N LYS A 65 -9.70 5.56 4.29
CA LYS A 65 -8.84 6.67 4.70
C LYS A 65 -8.71 6.76 6.23
N GLY A 66 -7.46 6.74 6.70
CA GLY A 66 -7.10 6.77 8.11
C GLY A 66 -6.72 5.40 8.67
N ASP A 67 -7.07 4.31 8.00
CA ASP A 67 -6.73 2.97 8.44
C ASP A 67 -5.29 2.59 8.12
N ALA A 68 -4.71 1.77 9.00
CA ALA A 68 -3.41 1.17 8.79
C ALA A 68 -3.50 -0.04 7.85
N VAL A 69 -2.50 -0.18 7.00
CA VAL A 69 -2.28 -1.32 6.11
C VAL A 69 -0.94 -1.97 6.41
N ILE A 70 -0.92 -3.29 6.30
CA ILE A 70 0.27 -4.11 6.58
C ILE A 70 0.93 -4.48 5.25
N GLY A 71 2.25 -4.36 5.16
CA GLY A 71 3.03 -4.83 4.02
C GLY A 71 2.89 -6.33 3.81
N ALA A 72 3.14 -6.78 2.58
CA ALA A 72 2.97 -8.15 2.09
C ALA A 72 1.52 -8.71 2.08
N THR A 73 0.53 -7.95 2.56
CA THR A 73 -0.90 -8.28 2.39
C THR A 73 -1.38 -8.00 0.97
N VAL A 74 -2.53 -8.55 0.58
CA VAL A 74 -3.04 -8.47 -0.81
C VAL A 74 -4.21 -7.51 -0.90
N ASN A 75 -4.14 -6.53 -1.81
CA ASN A 75 -5.24 -5.62 -2.08
C ASN A 75 -6.24 -6.27 -3.06
N GLN A 76 -7.54 -6.33 -2.74
CA GLN A 76 -8.49 -7.14 -3.53
C GLN A 76 -9.38 -6.38 -4.50
N GLN A 77 -9.97 -5.23 -4.13
CA GLN A 77 -11.12 -4.68 -4.87
C GLN A 77 -10.97 -3.23 -5.38
N GLY A 78 -10.21 -2.38 -4.69
CA GLY A 78 -10.15 -0.94 -4.98
C GLY A 78 -8.74 -0.37 -5.01
N ALA A 79 -8.60 0.79 -5.65
CA ALA A 79 -7.34 1.55 -5.64
C ALA A 79 -7.15 2.22 -4.27
N LEU A 80 -5.97 2.01 -3.67
CA LEU A 80 -5.59 2.62 -2.39
C LEU A 80 -4.39 3.54 -2.58
N GLN A 81 -4.45 4.72 -1.99
CA GLN A 81 -3.29 5.58 -1.81
C GLN A 81 -2.82 5.48 -0.37
N ILE A 82 -1.59 5.04 -0.18
CA ILE A 82 -1.02 4.73 1.12
C ILE A 82 0.16 5.68 1.37
N GLN A 83 0.21 6.28 2.55
CA GLN A 83 1.35 7.03 3.02
C GLN A 83 2.20 6.16 3.95
N VAL A 84 3.49 6.11 3.67
CA VAL A 84 4.46 5.26 4.34
C VAL A 84 5.51 6.16 4.98
N GLU A 85 5.80 5.98 6.27
CA GLU A 85 6.73 6.85 7.02
C GLU A 85 8.17 6.35 7.01
N LYS A 86 8.40 5.10 6.58
CA LYS A 86 9.72 4.48 6.62
C LYS A 86 9.91 3.56 5.42
N LEU A 87 10.42 4.11 4.34
CA LEU A 87 11.10 3.29 3.33
C LEU A 87 12.31 2.64 4.04
N GLY A 88 12.39 1.31 4.05
CA GLY A 88 13.53 0.58 4.58
C GLY A 88 14.86 1.06 4.00
N LYS A 89 15.96 0.83 4.73
CA LYS A 89 17.31 1.32 4.41
C LYS A 89 17.86 0.70 3.12
#